data_AF-A0A917N6U1-F1
#
_entry.id   AF-A0A917N6U1-F1
#
_cell.length_a   1.000
_cell.length_b   1.000
_cell.length_c   1.000
_cell.angle_alpha   90.00
_cell.angle_beta   90.00
_cell.angle_gamma   90.00
#
_symmetry.space_group_name_H-M   'P 1'
#
loop_
_entity.id
_entity.type
_entity.pdbx_description
1 polymer ?
#
loop_
_entity_poly.entity_id
_entity_poly.type
_entity_poly.pdbx_seq_one_letter_code
_entity_poly.pdbx_strand_id
1 'polypeptide(L)'
;MNLVTKLKTMLLGWDGQFESAEVLLVETADLLAELQKRDLVAEEVADASIVIQEYQKLVTFFKQEKSKVQREASRMNQTNQKVRDYVRFNQSSGFEFYY
;
A
#
# COMPACT_ATOMS: atom_id res chain seq x y z
N MET A 1 -13.65 27.59 1.74
CA MET A 1 -13.01 26.56 2.59
C MET A 1 -11.52 26.88 2.66
N ASN A 2 -10.91 26.94 3.85
CA ASN A 2 -9.47 27.18 3.97
C ASN A 2 -8.70 25.92 3.52
N LEU A 3 -7.46 26.07 3.05
CA LEU A 3 -6.64 24.97 2.50
C LEU A 3 -6.29 23.90 3.56
N VAL A 4 -6.12 24.28 4.83
CA VAL A 4 -5.92 23.38 5.97
C VAL A 4 -7.17 22.55 6.25
N THR A 5 -8.37 23.15 6.18
CA THR A 5 -9.65 22.45 6.29
C THR A 5 -9.80 21.45 5.15
N LYS A 6 -9.43 21.84 3.92
CA LYS A 6 -9.43 20.95 2.76
C LYS A 6 -8.53 19.73 3.00
N LEU A 7 -7.29 19.95 3.45
CA LEU A 7 -6.32 18.90 3.75
C LEU A 7 -6.86 17.94 4.82
N LYS A 8 -7.39 18.47 5.93
CA LYS A 8 -7.99 17.67 7.01
C LYS A 8 -9.17 16.83 6.51
N THR A 9 -10.08 17.42 5.71
CA THR A 9 -11.22 16.69 5.16
C THR A 9 -10.79 15.57 4.21
N MET A 10 -9.76 15.79 3.39
CA MET A 10 -9.24 14.76 2.50
C MET A 10 -8.65 13.59 3.29
N LEU A 11 -7.81 13.87 4.28
CA LEU A 11 -7.18 12.85 5.13
C LEU A 11 -8.20 12.07 5.97
N LEU A 12 -9.20 12.75 6.55
CA LEU A 12 -10.26 12.12 7.33
C LEU A 12 -11.27 11.36 6.46
N GLY A 13 -11.40 11.74 5.19
CA GLY A 13 -12.28 11.11 4.21
C GLY A 13 -11.68 9.86 3.55
N TRP A 14 -10.45 9.47 3.92
CA TRP A 14 -9.82 8.27 3.38
C TRP A 14 -10.58 7.02 3.83
N ASP A 15 -10.85 6.13 2.86
CA ASP A 15 -11.66 4.92 3.03
C ASP A 15 -10.85 3.70 3.50
N GLY A 16 -9.55 3.87 3.77
CA GLY A 16 -8.66 2.81 4.20
C GLY A 16 -8.06 1.97 3.06
N GLN A 17 -8.37 2.27 1.79
CA GLN A 17 -7.78 1.54 0.66
C GLN A 17 -6.35 2.00 0.37
N PHE A 18 -5.48 1.05 0.00
CA PHE A 18 -4.08 1.36 -0.25
C PHE A 18 -3.90 2.21 -1.52
N GLU A 19 -4.59 1.85 -2.59
CA GLU A 19 -4.56 2.58 -3.86
C GLU A 19 -5.07 4.02 -3.71
N SER A 20 -6.11 4.23 -2.88
CA SER A 20 -6.59 5.58 -2.57
C SER A 20 -5.59 6.35 -1.70
N ALA A 21 -4.85 5.68 -0.81
CA ALA A 21 -3.84 6.31 0.03
C ALA A 21 -2.66 6.90 -0.78
N GLU A 22 -2.22 6.25 -1.86
CA GLU A 22 -1.16 6.79 -2.72
C GLU A 22 -1.57 8.08 -3.43
N VAL A 23 -2.79 8.12 -3.97
CA VAL A 23 -3.36 9.31 -4.63
C VAL A 23 -3.49 10.45 -3.64
N LEU A 24 -4.05 10.16 -2.46
CA LEU A 24 -4.27 11.13 -1.39
C LEU A 24 -2.94 11.74 -0.90
N LEU A 25 -1.86 10.97 -0.96
CA LEU A 25 -0.54 11.44 -0.57
C LEU A 25 0.07 12.43 -1.57
N VAL A 26 -0.13 12.21 -2.86
CA VAL A 26 0.28 13.15 -3.92
C VAL A 26 -0.52 14.45 -3.79
N GLU A 27 -1.84 14.34 -3.67
CA GLU A 27 -2.71 15.52 -3.59
C GLU A 27 -2.47 16.36 -2.32
N THR A 28 -2.16 15.71 -1.19
CA THR A 28 -1.83 16.42 0.06
C THR A 28 -0.45 17.09 0.01
N ALA A 29 0.53 16.50 -0.67
CA ALA A 29 1.84 17.12 -0.89
C ALA A 29 1.73 18.39 -1.76
N ASP A 30 0.92 18.35 -2.82
CA ASP A 30 0.66 19.51 -3.67
C ASP A 30 -0.04 20.64 -2.90
N LEU A 31 -1.02 20.28 -2.07
CA LEU A 31 -1.71 21.23 -1.18
C LEU A 31 -0.77 21.87 -0.15
N LEU A 32 0.20 21.12 0.39
CA LEU A 32 1.19 21.66 1.31
C LEU A 32 2.12 22.66 0.60
N ALA A 33 2.53 22.38 -0.64
CA ALA A 33 3.35 23.29 -1.42
C ALA A 33 2.60 24.60 -1.75
N GLU A 34 1.28 24.54 -1.96
CA GLU A 34 0.44 25.75 -2.10
C GLU A 34 0.29 26.51 -0.77
N LEU A 35 0.15 25.79 0.35
CA LEU A 35 0.09 26.36 1.69
C LEU A 35 1.39 27.08 2.07
N GLN A 36 2.55 26.57 1.66
CA GLN A 36 3.86 27.20 1.92
C GLN A 36 4.12 28.46 1.07
N LYS A 37 3.48 28.56 -0.10
CA LYS A 37 3.61 29.73 -1.01
C LYS A 37 2.73 30.91 -0.60
N ARG A 38 1.61 30.62 0.07
CA ARG A 38 0.77 31.65 0.68
C ARG A 38 1.34 31.88 2.06
N ASP A 39 1.62 33.13 2.42
CA ASP A 39 2.26 33.57 3.67
C ASP A 39 1.34 33.28 4.89
N LEU A 40 1.03 32.00 5.11
CA LEU A 40 0.12 31.48 6.12
C LEU A 40 0.87 31.29 7.42
N VAL A 41 0.13 31.36 8.53
CA VAL A 41 0.64 31.27 9.90
C VAL A 41 1.53 30.02 10.03
N ALA A 42 2.80 30.21 10.40
CA ALA A 42 3.83 29.18 10.40
C ALA A 42 3.44 27.89 11.17
N GLU A 43 2.58 28.04 12.18
CA GLU A 43 2.05 26.95 12.99
C GLU A 43 1.12 26.01 12.20
N GLU A 44 0.24 26.54 11.34
CA GLU A 44 -0.67 25.72 10.52
C GLU A 44 0.09 24.92 9.45
N VAL A 45 1.19 25.50 8.93
CA VAL A 45 2.08 24.83 7.97
C VAL A 45 2.89 23.72 8.66
N ALA A 46 3.33 23.96 9.90
CA ALA A 46 4.03 22.95 10.69
C ALA A 46 3.14 21.74 11.00
N ASP A 47 1.91 21.98 11.45
CA ASP A 47 0.93 20.92 11.71
C ASP A 47 0.62 20.09 10.46
N ALA A 48 0.36 20.76 9.33
CA ALA A 48 0.10 20.08 8.07
C ALA A 48 1.31 19.24 7.61
N SER A 49 2.53 19.73 7.83
CA SER A 49 3.75 19.00 7.49
C SER A 49 3.93 17.73 8.31
N ILE A 50 3.64 17.77 9.62
CA ILE A 50 3.69 16.59 10.50
C ILE A 50 2.70 15.54 10.02
N VAL A 51 1.47 15.95 9.73
CA VAL A 51 0.41 15.03 9.29
C VAL A 51 0.79 14.34 7.98
N ILE A 52 1.35 15.07 7.01
CA ILE A 52 1.80 14.49 5.74
C ILE A 52 2.96 13.51 5.94
N GLN A 53 3.91 13.83 6.82
CA GLN A 53 5.02 12.92 7.14
C GLN A 53 4.53 11.60 7.75
N GLU A 54 3.57 11.65 8.67
CA GLU A 54 2.98 10.43 9.23
C GLU A 54 2.22 9.63 8.17
N TYR A 55 1.53 10.32 7.25
CA TYR A 55 0.87 9.67 6.12
C TYR A 55 1.89 9.00 5.16
N GLN A 56 3.05 9.61 4.93
CA GLN A 56 4.17 9.02 4.17
C GLN A 56 4.71 7.76 4.81
N LYS A 57 4.87 7.74 6.13
CA LYS A 57 5.29 6.54 6.87
C LYS A 57 4.25 5.43 6.71
N LEU A 58 2.96 5.76 6.84
CA LEU A 58 1.86 4.81 6.70
C LEU A 58 1.82 4.17 5.30
N VAL A 59 1.90 4.97 4.24
CA VAL A 59 1.92 4.45 2.86
C VAL A 59 3.17 3.61 2.60
N THR A 60 4.32 4.01 3.15
CA THR A 60 5.56 3.21 3.05
C THR A 60 5.40 1.86 3.72
N PHE A 61 4.77 1.80 4.90
CA PHE A 61 4.47 0.56 5.60
C PHE A 61 3.57 -0.36 4.74
N PHE A 62 2.47 0.18 4.19
CA PHE A 62 1.60 -0.62 3.34
C PHE A 62 2.28 -1.14 2.06
N LYS A 63 3.20 -0.37 1.45
CA LYS A 63 4.02 -0.85 0.32
C LYS A 63 4.84 -2.08 0.70
N GLN A 64 5.47 -2.04 1.87
CA GLN A 64 6.28 -3.16 2.38
C GLN A 64 5.42 -4.40 2.63
N GLU A 65 4.24 -4.24 3.24
CA GLU A 65 3.30 -5.34 3.48
C GLU A 65 2.75 -5.92 2.18
N LYS A 66 2.34 -5.08 1.21
CA LYS A 66 1.91 -5.54 -0.14
C LYS A 66 2.99 -6.38 -0.81
N SER A 67 4.26 -5.96 -0.71
CA SER A 67 5.39 -6.73 -1.25
C SER A 67 5.61 -8.07 -0.53
N LYS A 68 5.44 -8.13 0.79
CA LYS A 68 5.50 -9.39 1.56
C LYS A 68 4.40 -10.35 1.12
N VAL A 69 3.15 -9.89 1.06
CA VAL A 69 2.01 -10.71 0.63
C VAL A 69 2.22 -11.22 -0.80
N GLN A 70 2.70 -10.40 -1.73
CA GLN A 70 3.00 -10.82 -3.10
C GLN A 70 4.10 -11.90 -3.17
N ARG A 71 5.15 -11.77 -2.35
CA ARG A 71 6.22 -12.78 -2.26
C ARG A 71 5.69 -14.10 -1.71
N GLU A 72 4.84 -14.04 -0.69
CA GLU A 72 4.22 -15.22 -0.09
C GLU A 72 3.26 -15.92 -1.06
N ALA A 73 2.41 -15.16 -1.76
CA ALA A 73 1.56 -15.69 -2.81
C ALA A 73 2.36 -16.35 -3.93
N SER A 74 3.48 -15.75 -4.35
CA SER A 74 4.38 -16.32 -5.34
C SER A 74 5.02 -17.64 -4.87
N ARG A 75 5.44 -17.70 -3.59
CA ARG A 75 5.94 -18.94 -2.98
C ARG A 75 4.87 -20.03 -2.95
N MET A 76 3.64 -19.70 -2.55
CA MET A 76 2.52 -20.64 -2.55
C MET A 76 2.23 -21.16 -3.97
N ASN A 77 2.24 -20.29 -4.98
CA ASN A 77 2.05 -20.69 -6.37
C ASN A 77 3.14 -21.66 -6.86
N GLN A 78 4.41 -21.40 -6.53
CA GLN A 78 5.51 -22.31 -6.85
C GLN A 78 5.36 -23.67 -6.14
N THR A 79 4.96 -23.67 -4.87
CA THR A 79 4.69 -24.90 -4.12
C THR A 79 3.55 -25.69 -4.75
N ASN A 80 2.43 -25.02 -5.09
CA ASN A 80 1.30 -25.64 -5.76
C ASN A 80 1.68 -26.23 -7.13
N GLN A 81 2.54 -25.54 -7.88
CA GLN A 81 3.05 -26.04 -9.15
C GLN A 81 3.88 -27.32 -8.96
N LYS A 82 4.80 -27.33 -7.99
CA LYS A 82 5.59 -28.52 -7.67
C LYS A 82 4.73 -29.71 -7.24
N VAL A 83 3.68 -29.47 -6.44
CA VAL A 83 2.73 -30.53 -6.05
C VAL A 83 1.99 -31.06 -7.28
N ARG A 84 1.52 -30.19 -8.18
CA ARG A 84 0.87 -30.61 -9.43
C ARG A 84 1.81 -31.42 -10.32
N ASP A 85 3.06 -31.01 -10.44
CA ASP A 85 4.06 -31.72 -11.25
C ASP A 85 4.38 -33.09 -10.64
N TYR A 86 4.49 -33.19 -9.32
CA TYR A 86 4.66 -34.46 -8.60
C TYR A 86 3.46 -35.41 -8.79
N VAL A 87 2.23 -34.90 -8.66
CA VAL A 87 1.01 -35.69 -8.90
C VAL A 87 0.95 -36.18 -10.35
N ARG A 88 1.25 -35.31 -11.33
CA ARG A 88 1.31 -35.69 -12.75
C ARG A 88 2.39 -36.73 -13.00
N PHE A 89 3.58 -36.56 -12.42
CA PHE A 89 4.66 -37.54 -12.52
C PHE A 89 4.22 -38.90 -11.96
N ASN A 90 3.61 -38.95 -10.77
CA ASN A 90 3.12 -40.22 -10.22
C ASN A 90 2.01 -40.85 -11.08
N GLN A 91 1.10 -40.04 -11.65
CA GLN A 91 0.04 -40.52 -12.53
C GLN A 91 0.58 -41.03 -13.88
N SER A 92 1.62 -40.40 -14.43
CA SER A 92 2.22 -40.77 -15.71
C SER A 92 3.23 -41.92 -15.59
N SER A 93 3.84 -42.09 -14.41
CA SER A 93 4.93 -43.05 -14.19
C SER A 93 4.43 -44.48 -13.87
N GLY A 94 3.12 -44.71 -13.83
CA GLY A 94 2.55 -46.05 -13.67
C GLY A 94 3.09 -46.79 -12.44
N PHE A 95 3.18 -46.13 -11.28
CA PHE A 95 3.51 -46.83 -10.04
C PHE A 95 2.29 -47.64 -9.62
N GLU A 96 2.16 -48.85 -10.17
CA GLU A 96 1.27 -49.88 -9.65
C GLU A 96 1.75 -50.25 -8.25
N PHE A 97 1.00 -49.81 -7.23
CA PHE A 97 1.08 -50.43 -5.92
C PHE A 97 0.49 -51.84 -6.06
N TYR A 98 1.35 -52.83 -6.28
CA TYR A 98 1.00 -54.22 -6.06
C TYR A 98 0.70 -54.38 -4.56
N TYR A 99 -0.59 -54.37 -4.22
CA TYR A 99 -1.12 -54.84 -2.93
C TYR A 99 -1.12 -56.37 -2.90
#